data_AF-N1UGN0-F1
#
_entry.id   AF-N1UGN0-F1
#
_cell.length_a   1.000
_cell.length_b   1.000
_cell.length_c   1.000
_cell.angle_alpha   90.00
_cell.angle_beta   90.00
_cell.angle_gamma   90.00
#
_symmetry.space_group_name_H-M   'P 1'
#
loop_
_entity.id
_entity.type
_entity.pdbx_description
1 polymer ?
#
loop_
_entity_poly.entity_id
_entity_poly.type
_entity_poly.pdbx_seq_one_letter_code
_entity_poly.pdbx_strand_id
1 'polypeptide(L)'
;MFTEVDLPSGSAKRELYEVSREMFLKAGYIEIGMDHFALESDSLFQAVKNGNLHRNFMGYTAKTTDMLLGLGVSAISDSWDCFHQNEKIVKKYQKRIYSEGFATLRGHKLNEEDLIQRSLILQLSTSGKVIVPEEILREVRLYLASMEDDTLVRWEGNLLSLTEKGRPFLRNVCTSLDLRLRRKSPELRVFSSSI
;
A
#
# COMPACT_ATOMS: atom_id res chain seq x y z
N MET A 1 -4.47 -16.97 29.47
CA MET A 1 -5.04 -16.19 28.35
C MET A 1 -3.95 -15.22 27.94
N PHE A 2 -3.59 -15.18 26.66
CA PHE A 2 -2.53 -14.28 26.20
C PHE A 2 -3.01 -12.82 26.23
N THR A 3 -2.10 -11.92 26.54
CA THR A 3 -2.27 -10.47 26.65
C THR A 3 -1.25 -9.76 25.76
N GLU A 4 -1.30 -8.43 25.65
CA GLU A 4 -0.31 -7.69 24.86
C GLU A 4 1.13 -7.86 25.37
N VAL A 5 1.33 -8.12 26.66
CA VAL A 5 2.68 -8.36 27.21
C VAL A 5 3.27 -9.70 26.78
N ASP A 6 2.43 -10.63 26.30
CA ASP A 6 2.86 -11.92 25.76
C ASP A 6 3.24 -11.84 24.28
N LEU A 7 2.96 -10.70 23.61
CA LEU A 7 3.32 -10.48 22.22
C LEU A 7 4.71 -9.84 22.11
N PRO A 8 5.52 -10.20 21.10
CA PRO A 8 6.80 -9.52 20.86
C PRO A 8 6.56 -8.02 20.67
N SER A 9 7.43 -7.19 21.23
CA SER A 9 7.37 -5.73 21.08
C SER A 9 8.52 -5.22 20.22
N GLY A 10 8.26 -4.16 19.43
CA GLY A 10 9.23 -3.38 18.63
C GLY A 10 10.43 -4.15 18.08
N SER A 11 11.55 -4.15 18.81
CA SER A 11 12.79 -4.80 18.41
C SER A 11 12.66 -6.31 18.18
N ALA A 12 11.92 -7.00 19.03
CA ALA A 12 11.72 -8.45 18.91
C ALA A 12 10.89 -8.79 17.66
N LYS A 13 9.89 -7.97 17.31
CA LYS A 13 9.16 -8.15 16.05
C LYS A 13 10.05 -7.91 14.84
N ARG A 14 10.90 -6.88 14.89
CA ARG A 14 11.86 -6.59 13.81
C ARG A 14 12.84 -7.74 13.62
N GLU A 15 13.37 -8.30 14.71
CA GLU A 15 14.27 -9.44 14.66
C GLU A 15 13.58 -10.66 14.04
N LEU A 16 12.34 -10.97 14.45
CA LEU A 16 11.56 -12.06 13.85
C LEU A 16 11.31 -11.84 12.34
N TYR A 17 11.07 -10.60 11.92
CA TYR A 17 10.95 -10.24 10.51
C TYR A 17 12.25 -10.50 9.75
N GLU A 18 13.41 -10.05 10.26
CA GLU A 18 14.69 -10.26 9.59
C GLU A 18 15.07 -11.74 9.48
N VAL A 19 14.84 -12.53 10.55
CA VAL A 19 15.05 -13.98 10.53
C VAL A 19 14.20 -14.63 9.43
N SER A 20 12.91 -14.28 9.38
CA SER A 20 11.99 -14.82 8.37
C SER A 20 12.40 -14.41 6.94
N ARG A 21 12.79 -13.15 6.77
CA ARG A 21 13.29 -12.59 5.51
C ARG A 21 14.55 -13.33 5.05
N GLU A 22 15.54 -13.53 5.91
CA GLU A 22 16.74 -14.30 5.56
C GLU A 22 16.42 -15.73 5.14
N MET A 23 15.45 -16.39 5.80
CA MET A 23 15.02 -17.73 5.44
C MET A 23 14.42 -17.77 4.03
N PHE A 24 13.57 -16.80 3.67
CA PHE A 24 13.03 -16.69 2.31
C PHE A 24 14.12 -16.44 1.27
N LEU A 25 15.06 -15.54 1.54
CA LEU A 25 16.18 -15.25 0.64
C LEU A 25 17.06 -16.48 0.43
N LYS A 26 17.39 -17.23 1.50
CA LYS A 26 18.15 -18.49 1.42
C LYS A 26 17.41 -19.58 0.64
N ALA A 27 16.08 -19.56 0.65
CA ALA A 27 15.25 -20.45 -0.13
C ALA A 27 15.06 -20.00 -1.60
N GLY A 28 15.71 -18.91 -2.04
CA GLY A 28 15.66 -18.42 -3.41
C GLY A 28 14.48 -17.49 -3.73
N TYR A 29 13.72 -17.08 -2.72
CA TYR A 29 12.69 -16.05 -2.90
C TYR A 29 13.32 -14.67 -2.90
N ILE A 30 12.73 -13.77 -3.67
CA ILE A 30 13.13 -12.37 -3.79
C ILE A 30 12.03 -11.51 -3.19
N GLU A 31 12.43 -10.49 -2.45
CA GLU A 31 11.53 -9.51 -1.87
C GLU A 31 10.91 -8.62 -2.96
N ILE A 32 9.59 -8.66 -3.06
CA ILE A 32 8.80 -7.82 -3.99
C ILE A 32 8.45 -6.47 -3.32
N GLY A 33 8.24 -6.48 -2.00
CA GLY A 33 7.85 -5.32 -1.19
C GLY A 33 6.59 -5.58 -0.36
N MET A 34 6.27 -4.71 0.61
CA MET A 34 5.09 -4.80 1.50
C MET A 34 4.72 -6.24 1.88
N ASP A 35 5.67 -6.97 2.46
CA ASP A 35 5.50 -8.31 3.01
C ASP A 35 5.41 -9.45 1.95
N HIS A 36 5.68 -9.17 0.66
CA HIS A 36 5.62 -10.18 -0.40
C HIS A 36 7.02 -10.66 -0.84
N PHE A 37 7.13 -11.98 -1.01
CA PHE A 37 8.31 -12.69 -1.51
C PHE A 37 7.89 -13.60 -2.66
N ALA A 38 8.69 -13.67 -3.73
CA ALA A 38 8.38 -14.50 -4.90
C ALA A 38 9.66 -15.11 -5.51
N LEU A 39 9.55 -16.32 -6.05
CA LEU A 39 10.64 -16.93 -6.82
C LEU A 39 10.85 -16.18 -8.14
N GLU A 40 12.04 -16.31 -8.75
CA GLU A 40 12.31 -15.70 -10.06
C GLU A 40 11.36 -16.21 -11.16
N SER A 41 10.89 -17.45 -11.05
CA SER A 41 9.92 -18.03 -11.98
C SER A 41 8.50 -17.50 -11.79
N ASP A 42 8.22 -16.76 -10.70
CA ASP A 42 6.89 -16.25 -10.41
C ASP A 42 6.56 -15.02 -11.26
N SER A 43 5.31 -14.95 -11.70
CA SER A 43 4.75 -13.81 -12.43
C SER A 43 4.94 -12.45 -11.73
N LEU A 44 4.91 -12.39 -10.40
CA LEU A 44 5.09 -11.15 -9.63
C LEU A 44 6.51 -10.63 -9.77
N PHE A 45 7.51 -11.52 -9.68
CA PHE A 45 8.91 -11.14 -9.88
C PHE A 45 9.14 -10.66 -11.31
N GLN A 46 8.59 -11.37 -12.30
CA GLN A 46 8.66 -10.94 -13.70
C GLN A 46 7.97 -9.58 -13.91
N ALA A 47 6.86 -9.32 -13.24
CA ALA A 47 6.17 -8.03 -13.29
C ALA A 47 7.03 -6.89 -12.70
N VAL A 48 7.71 -7.12 -11.57
CA VAL A 48 8.70 -6.16 -11.03
C VAL A 48 9.79 -5.87 -12.05
N LYS A 49 10.43 -6.93 -12.57
CA LYS A 49 11.55 -6.82 -13.52
C LYS A 49 11.17 -6.05 -14.79
N ASN A 50 9.94 -6.26 -15.27
CA ASN A 50 9.43 -5.65 -16.50
C ASN A 50 8.74 -4.30 -16.27
N GLY A 51 8.64 -3.81 -15.02
CA GLY A 51 7.94 -2.57 -14.69
C GLY A 51 6.42 -2.64 -14.82
N ASN A 52 5.84 -3.85 -14.81
CA ASN A 52 4.40 -4.12 -14.97
C ASN A 52 3.73 -4.52 -13.65
N LEU A 53 4.43 -4.39 -12.52
CA LEU A 53 3.84 -4.68 -11.21
C LEU A 53 2.67 -3.74 -10.97
N HIS A 54 1.55 -4.30 -10.53
CA HIS A 54 0.37 -3.54 -10.15
C HIS A 54 -0.06 -3.89 -8.73
N ARG A 55 -0.87 -3.03 -8.13
CA ARG A 55 -1.42 -3.24 -6.79
C ARG A 55 -2.89 -2.83 -6.75
N ASN A 56 -3.74 -3.75 -6.29
CA ASN A 56 -5.16 -3.49 -6.05
C ASN A 56 -5.51 -3.80 -4.58
N PHE A 57 -6.80 -3.90 -4.27
CA PHE A 57 -7.27 -4.18 -2.91
C PHE A 57 -6.73 -5.49 -2.31
N MET A 58 -6.42 -6.49 -3.15
CA MET A 58 -5.91 -7.80 -2.71
C MET A 58 -4.39 -7.84 -2.50
N GLY A 59 -3.67 -6.78 -2.89
CA GLY A 59 -2.21 -6.73 -2.83
C GLY A 59 -1.57 -6.62 -4.21
N TYR A 60 -0.33 -7.09 -4.31
CA TYR A 60 0.42 -7.06 -5.56
C TYR A 60 -0.09 -8.08 -6.57
N THR A 61 -0.09 -7.70 -7.83
CA THR A 61 -0.55 -8.53 -8.96
C THR A 61 0.28 -8.24 -10.20
N ALA A 62 0.54 -9.29 -10.98
CA ALA A 62 1.18 -9.18 -12.30
C ALA A 62 0.20 -8.77 -13.40
N LYS A 63 -1.11 -8.71 -13.08
CA LYS A 63 -2.19 -8.36 -14.01
C LYS A 63 -2.84 -7.06 -13.56
N THR A 64 -2.96 -6.13 -14.50
CA THR A 64 -3.80 -4.94 -14.38
C THR A 64 -5.23 -5.28 -14.79
N THR A 65 -6.20 -4.71 -14.09
CA THR A 65 -7.63 -4.85 -14.40
C THR A 65 -8.30 -3.50 -14.23
N ASP A 66 -9.13 -3.10 -15.18
CA ASP A 66 -9.86 -1.82 -15.11
C ASP A 66 -10.92 -1.82 -14.00
N MET A 67 -11.41 -3.02 -13.65
CA MET A 67 -12.41 -3.23 -12.61
C MET A 67 -12.18 -4.56 -11.90
N LEU A 68 -12.22 -4.50 -10.57
CA LEU A 68 -12.29 -5.64 -9.67
C LEU A 68 -13.69 -5.68 -9.06
N LEU A 69 -14.46 -6.73 -9.35
CA LEU A 69 -15.79 -6.92 -8.76
C LEU A 69 -15.72 -7.88 -7.56
N GLY A 70 -15.95 -7.35 -6.37
CA GLY A 70 -16.04 -8.12 -5.14
C GLY A 70 -17.43 -8.72 -4.96
N LEU A 71 -17.52 -10.05 -4.89
CA LEU A 71 -18.77 -10.77 -4.62
C LEU A 71 -18.76 -11.35 -3.20
N GLY A 72 -19.92 -11.37 -2.57
CA GLY A 72 -20.09 -11.91 -1.22
C GLY A 72 -20.03 -10.87 -0.11
N VAL A 73 -20.22 -11.36 1.12
CA VAL A 73 -20.21 -10.55 2.34
C VAL A 73 -18.87 -9.83 2.50
N SER A 74 -18.91 -8.55 2.89
CA SER A 74 -17.77 -7.66 3.12
C SER A 74 -16.87 -7.33 1.93
N ALA A 75 -17.09 -7.99 0.78
CA ALA A 75 -16.26 -7.85 -0.40
C ALA A 75 -16.18 -6.39 -0.85
N ILE A 76 -14.99 -6.02 -1.35
CA ILE A 76 -14.72 -4.69 -1.88
C ILE A 76 -14.50 -4.81 -3.38
N SER A 77 -15.22 -3.99 -4.12
CA SER A 77 -15.00 -3.74 -5.53
C SER A 77 -14.18 -2.46 -5.68
N ASP A 78 -13.32 -2.46 -6.68
CA ASP A 78 -12.41 -1.36 -7.01
C ASP A 78 -12.51 -1.11 -8.52
N SER A 79 -12.99 0.06 -8.89
CA SER A 79 -12.73 0.65 -10.19
C SER A 79 -11.74 1.79 -10.01
N TRP A 80 -11.13 2.24 -11.10
CA TRP A 80 -10.14 3.33 -11.05
C TRP A 80 -10.57 4.54 -10.20
N ASP A 81 -11.83 4.94 -10.33
CA ASP A 81 -12.40 6.13 -9.72
C ASP A 81 -13.45 5.86 -8.63
N CYS A 82 -13.65 4.60 -8.21
CA CYS A 82 -14.65 4.27 -7.21
C CYS A 82 -14.30 3.01 -6.41
N PHE A 83 -14.46 3.10 -5.10
CA PHE A 83 -14.50 1.94 -4.22
C PHE A 83 -15.92 1.65 -3.78
N HIS A 84 -16.23 0.37 -3.62
CA HIS A 84 -17.54 -0.07 -3.18
C HIS A 84 -17.41 -1.26 -2.24
N GLN A 85 -18.14 -1.27 -1.13
CA GLN A 85 -18.10 -2.35 -0.16
C GLN A 85 -19.49 -2.94 0.09
N ASN A 86 -19.58 -4.26 -0.01
CA ASN A 86 -20.78 -5.01 0.35
C ASN A 86 -21.00 -5.04 1.87
N GLU A 87 -22.23 -5.34 2.28
CA GLU A 87 -22.62 -5.57 3.67
C GLU A 87 -21.68 -6.53 4.39
N LYS A 88 -21.23 -6.13 5.57
CA LYS A 88 -20.26 -6.90 6.38
C LYS A 88 -20.93 -7.97 7.23
N ILE A 89 -22.23 -7.84 7.49
CA ILE A 89 -22.99 -8.76 8.32
C ILE A 89 -23.74 -9.72 7.41
N VAL A 90 -23.43 -11.02 7.50
CA VAL A 90 -24.00 -12.08 6.63
C VAL A 90 -25.52 -11.99 6.53
N LYS A 91 -26.23 -11.85 7.66
CA LYS A 91 -27.70 -11.72 7.68
C LYS A 91 -28.21 -10.49 6.91
N LYS A 92 -27.52 -9.35 7.03
CA LYS A 92 -27.88 -8.12 6.30
C LYS A 92 -27.57 -8.25 4.81
N TYR A 93 -26.41 -8.82 4.48
CA TYR A 93 -26.01 -9.10 3.10
C TYR A 93 -27.07 -9.96 2.40
N GLN A 94 -27.42 -11.11 2.98
CA GLN A 94 -28.43 -12.02 2.41
C GLN A 94 -29.78 -11.32 2.25
N LYS A 95 -30.25 -10.61 3.29
CA LYS A 95 -31.51 -9.86 3.22
C LYS A 95 -31.52 -8.88 2.04
N ARG A 96 -30.46 -8.09 1.87
CA ARG A 96 -30.37 -7.07 0.81
C ARG A 96 -30.23 -7.70 -0.58
N ILE A 97 -29.46 -8.77 -0.73
CA ILE A 97 -29.41 -9.52 -1.99
C ILE A 97 -30.81 -10.01 -2.38
N TYR A 98 -31.57 -10.61 -1.45
CA TYR A 98 -32.90 -11.13 -1.75
C TYR A 98 -33.95 -10.03 -2.00
N SER A 99 -33.82 -8.84 -1.41
CA SER A 99 -34.81 -7.76 -1.55
C SER A 99 -34.47 -6.71 -2.61
N GLU A 100 -33.19 -6.39 -2.80
CA GLU A 100 -32.69 -5.30 -3.65
C GLU A 100 -31.86 -5.82 -4.85
N GLY A 101 -31.41 -7.08 -4.83
CA GLY A 101 -30.52 -7.66 -5.85
C GLY A 101 -29.03 -7.32 -5.69
N PHE A 102 -28.70 -6.39 -4.79
CA PHE A 102 -27.33 -6.00 -4.43
C PHE A 102 -27.23 -5.71 -2.93
N ALA A 103 -26.00 -5.72 -2.38
CA ALA A 103 -25.76 -5.57 -0.95
C ALA A 103 -24.76 -4.45 -0.62
N THR A 104 -24.77 -3.38 -1.40
CA THR A 104 -23.96 -2.17 -1.22
C THR A 104 -24.12 -1.54 0.16
N LEU A 105 -23.12 -1.63 1.03
CA LEU A 105 -23.13 -0.93 2.31
C LEU A 105 -22.69 0.53 2.15
N ARG A 106 -21.57 0.75 1.45
CA ARG A 106 -20.97 2.08 1.26
C ARG A 106 -20.07 2.08 0.03
N GLY A 107 -19.83 3.27 -0.51
CA GLY A 107 -18.84 3.48 -1.55
C GLY A 107 -18.15 4.83 -1.41
N HIS A 108 -17.08 5.02 -2.17
CA HIS A 108 -16.35 6.27 -2.27
C HIS A 108 -15.99 6.54 -3.72
N LYS A 109 -16.60 7.57 -4.32
CA LYS A 109 -16.20 8.09 -5.62
C LYS A 109 -15.02 9.04 -5.40
N LEU A 110 -13.93 8.77 -6.10
CA LEU A 110 -12.70 9.56 -6.05
C LEU A 110 -12.91 10.86 -6.83
N ASN A 111 -12.54 11.99 -6.24
CA ASN A 111 -12.47 13.27 -6.96
C ASN A 111 -11.12 13.40 -7.69
N GLU A 112 -10.93 14.52 -8.41
CA GLU A 112 -9.69 14.76 -9.18
C GLU A 112 -8.43 14.73 -8.30
N GLU A 113 -8.47 15.31 -7.11
CA GLU A 113 -7.35 15.28 -6.16
C GLU A 113 -7.05 13.85 -5.69
N ASP A 114 -8.08 13.07 -5.34
CA ASP A 114 -7.93 11.67 -4.92
C ASP A 114 -7.35 10.81 -6.06
N LEU A 115 -7.73 11.06 -7.32
CA LEU A 115 -7.22 10.35 -8.49
C LEU A 115 -5.72 10.62 -8.73
N ILE A 116 -5.28 11.87 -8.57
CA ILE A 116 -3.87 12.24 -8.67
C ILE A 116 -3.08 11.53 -7.57
N GLN A 117 -3.54 11.61 -6.31
CA GLN A 117 -2.87 10.96 -5.17
C GLN A 117 -2.82 9.44 -5.35
N ARG A 118 -3.92 8.82 -5.79
CA ARG A 118 -3.97 7.38 -6.10
C ARG A 118 -2.89 7.01 -7.11
N SER A 119 -2.77 7.76 -8.20
CA SER A 119 -1.77 7.51 -9.25
C SER A 119 -0.34 7.59 -8.70
N LEU A 120 -0.02 8.65 -7.95
CA LEU A 120 1.32 8.85 -7.38
C LEU A 120 1.69 7.74 -6.38
N ILE A 121 0.77 7.40 -5.46
CA ILE A 121 0.97 6.34 -4.47
C ILE A 121 1.11 4.98 -5.15
N LEU A 122 0.27 4.67 -6.14
CA LEU A 122 0.35 3.43 -6.89
C LEU A 122 1.69 3.31 -7.61
N GLN A 123 2.13 4.36 -8.30
CA GLN A 123 3.40 4.40 -9.01
C GLN A 123 4.59 4.20 -8.06
N LEU A 124 4.62 4.93 -6.94
CA LEU A 124 5.68 4.77 -5.94
C LEU A 124 5.69 3.35 -5.35
N SER A 125 4.51 2.81 -5.03
CA SER A 125 4.39 1.49 -4.41
C SER A 125 4.71 0.31 -5.32
N THR A 126 4.69 0.50 -6.63
CA THR A 126 4.93 -0.58 -7.62
C THR A 126 6.30 -0.47 -8.29
N SER A 127 6.81 0.74 -8.47
CA SER A 127 8.09 0.97 -9.15
C SER A 127 9.20 1.48 -8.23
N GLY A 128 8.87 1.85 -6.99
CA GLY A 128 9.80 2.46 -6.04
C GLY A 128 10.17 3.90 -6.35
N LYS A 129 9.56 4.51 -7.39
CA LYS A 129 9.83 5.89 -7.80
C LYS A 129 8.59 6.60 -8.34
N VAL A 130 8.54 7.91 -8.23
CA VAL A 130 7.43 8.72 -8.72
C VAL A 130 7.89 10.15 -9.03
N ILE A 131 7.34 10.75 -10.09
CA ILE A 131 7.54 12.17 -10.38
C ILE A 131 6.47 12.94 -9.60
N VAL A 132 6.91 13.75 -8.64
CA VAL A 132 6.01 14.52 -7.78
C VAL A 132 5.64 15.85 -8.47
N PRO A 133 4.35 16.19 -8.59
CA PRO A 133 3.92 17.46 -9.18
C PRO A 133 4.47 18.68 -8.41
N GLU A 134 4.76 19.76 -9.14
CA GLU A 134 5.39 20.96 -8.58
C GLU A 134 4.51 21.59 -7.48
N GLU A 135 3.20 21.50 -7.62
CA GLU A 135 2.20 22.06 -6.70
C GLU A 135 2.32 21.47 -5.28
N ILE A 136 2.78 20.21 -5.16
CA ILE A 136 2.90 19.51 -3.88
C ILE A 136 4.37 19.20 -3.52
N LEU A 137 5.31 19.44 -4.44
CA LEU A 137 6.71 19.05 -4.31
C LEU A 137 7.36 19.58 -3.04
N ARG A 138 7.18 20.87 -2.76
CA ARG A 138 7.76 21.52 -1.57
C ARG A 138 7.27 20.85 -0.29
N GLU A 139 5.97 20.60 -0.18
CA GLU A 139 5.39 19.99 1.00
C GLU A 139 5.82 18.54 1.19
N VAL A 140 5.86 17.77 0.11
CA VAL A 140 6.30 16.37 0.13
C VAL A 140 7.77 16.28 0.54
N ARG A 141 8.64 17.16 0.03
CA ARG A 141 10.05 17.25 0.43
C ARG A 141 10.21 17.59 1.91
N LEU A 142 9.46 18.58 2.40
CA LEU A 142 9.48 18.94 3.83
C LEU A 142 9.05 17.76 4.72
N TYR A 143 8.03 17.01 4.31
CA TYR A 143 7.57 15.83 5.03
C TYR A 143 8.63 14.71 5.06
N LEU A 144 9.37 14.54 3.97
CA LEU A 144 10.38 13.49 3.81
C LEU A 144 11.79 13.90 4.21
N ALA A 145 12.01 15.12 4.73
CA ALA A 145 13.34 15.64 5.00
C ALA A 145 14.18 14.72 5.90
N SER A 146 13.61 14.23 7.01
CA SER A 146 14.31 13.29 7.90
C SER A 146 14.60 11.94 7.23
N MET A 147 13.70 11.47 6.36
CA MET A 147 13.92 10.23 5.61
C MET A 147 14.98 10.40 4.51
N GLU A 148 15.12 11.59 3.94
CA GLU A 148 16.20 11.94 3.02
C GLU A 148 17.54 12.01 3.75
N ASP A 149 17.58 12.66 4.92
CA ASP A 149 18.76 12.71 5.79
C ASP A 149 19.23 11.30 6.20
N ASP A 150 18.28 10.40 6.50
CA ASP A 150 18.54 8.99 6.81
C ASP A 150 18.84 8.13 5.57
N THR A 151 18.92 8.71 4.37
CA THR A 151 19.20 8.03 3.08
C THR A 151 18.16 6.98 2.68
N LEU A 152 16.92 7.08 3.18
CA LEU A 152 15.81 6.19 2.85
C LEU A 152 15.16 6.56 1.52
N VAL A 153 15.17 7.84 1.18
CA VAL A 153 14.69 8.37 -0.11
C VAL A 153 15.78 9.21 -0.77
N ARG A 154 15.65 9.40 -2.08
CA ARG A 154 16.51 10.27 -2.87
C ARG A 154 15.68 11.09 -3.85
N TRP A 155 16.10 12.33 -4.09
CA TRP A 155 15.52 13.21 -5.10
C TRP A 155 16.46 13.47 -6.27
N GLU A 156 15.91 13.48 -7.47
CA GLU A 156 16.55 13.99 -8.70
C GLU A 156 15.57 14.95 -9.39
N GLY A 157 15.73 16.25 -9.16
CA GLY A 157 14.69 17.22 -9.54
C GLY A 157 13.39 16.94 -8.78
N ASN A 158 12.30 16.63 -9.48
CA ASN A 158 11.03 16.23 -8.89
C ASN A 158 10.80 14.70 -8.86
N LEU A 159 11.80 13.90 -9.26
CA LEU A 159 11.75 12.44 -9.15
C LEU A 159 12.11 12.01 -7.72
N LEU A 160 11.12 11.47 -7.00
CA LEU A 160 11.29 10.79 -5.72
C LEU A 160 11.59 9.30 -5.97
N SER A 161 12.64 8.76 -5.36
CA SER A 161 12.96 7.32 -5.42
C SER A 161 13.25 6.77 -4.03
N LEU A 162 12.79 5.55 -3.75
CA LEU A 162 13.17 4.76 -2.58
C LEU A 162 14.56 4.16 -2.78
N THR A 163 15.39 4.22 -1.74
CA THR A 163 16.64 3.44 -1.69
C THR A 163 16.34 2.02 -1.22
N GLU A 164 17.31 1.11 -1.33
CA GLU A 164 17.19 -0.25 -0.76
C GLU A 164 16.89 -0.20 0.75
N LYS A 165 17.51 0.74 1.49
CA LYS A 165 17.24 0.96 2.92
C LYS A 165 15.84 1.51 3.18
N GLY A 166 15.29 2.28 2.23
CA GLY A 166 13.97 2.88 2.33
C GLY A 166 12.81 1.93 2.02
N ARG A 167 13.04 0.81 1.31
CA ARG A 167 11.97 -0.12 0.91
C ARG A 167 11.05 -0.57 2.06
N PRO A 168 11.55 -0.91 3.27
CA PRO A 168 10.69 -1.26 4.40
C PRO A 168 9.76 -0.12 4.86
N PHE A 169 10.13 1.13 4.56
CA PHE A 169 9.39 2.35 4.92
C PHE A 169 8.49 2.85 3.78
N LEU A 170 8.26 2.05 2.73
CA LEU A 170 7.43 2.42 1.58
C LEU A 170 6.07 3.01 2.00
N ARG A 171 5.40 2.41 3.00
CA ARG A 171 4.10 2.91 3.49
C ARG A 171 4.22 4.34 4.04
N ASN A 172 5.28 4.63 4.78
CA ASN A 172 5.53 5.93 5.37
C ASN A 172 5.85 6.97 4.30
N VAL A 173 6.57 6.58 3.25
CA VAL A 173 6.83 7.47 2.11
C VAL A 173 5.55 7.71 1.31
N CYS A 174 4.71 6.69 1.07
CA CYS A 174 3.42 6.90 0.41
C CYS A 174 2.50 7.88 1.17
N THR A 175 2.56 7.91 2.51
CA THR A 175 1.80 8.87 3.32
C THR A 175 2.11 10.33 2.98
N SER A 176 3.33 10.65 2.50
CA SER A 176 3.68 12.02 2.11
C SER A 176 2.84 12.52 0.93
N LEU A 177 2.37 11.59 0.09
CA LEU A 177 1.57 11.82 -1.13
C LEU A 177 0.05 11.82 -0.87
N ASP A 178 -0.39 11.42 0.33
CA ASP A 178 -1.81 11.45 0.73
C ASP A 178 -2.13 12.78 1.44
N LEU A 179 -2.50 13.81 0.67
CA LEU A 179 -2.78 15.14 1.24
C LEU A 179 -4.03 15.12 2.12
N ARG A 180 -4.99 14.26 1.81
CA ARG A 180 -6.24 14.16 2.56
C ARG A 180 -5.99 13.67 3.98
N LEU A 181 -5.16 12.63 4.11
CA LEU A 181 -4.71 12.11 5.40
C LEU A 181 -3.91 13.17 6.16
N ARG A 182 -2.98 13.85 5.48
CA ARG A 182 -2.16 14.91 6.09
C ARG A 182 -2.99 16.08 6.62
N ARG A 183 -4.04 16.51 5.89
CA ARG A 183 -4.97 17.56 6.35
C ARG A 183 -5.82 17.12 7.55
N LYS A 184 -6.26 15.86 7.56
CA LYS A 184 -7.12 15.33 8.62
C LYS A 184 -6.36 15.02 9.91
N SER A 185 -5.06 14.72 9.81
CA SER A 185 -4.24 14.34 10.96
C SER A 185 -2.80 14.83 10.77
N PRO A 186 -2.56 16.15 10.91
CA PRO A 186 -1.23 16.74 10.70
C PRO A 186 -0.18 16.23 11.70
N GLU A 187 -0.59 15.67 12.84
CA GLU A 187 0.28 15.11 13.88
C GLU A 187 0.49 13.58 13.77
N LEU A 188 0.06 12.92 12.67
CA LEU A 188 0.28 11.49 12.50
C LEU A 188 1.77 11.17 12.63
N ARG A 189 2.12 10.40 13.67
CA ARG A 189 3.46 9.87 13.89
C ARG A 189 3.96 9.26 12.57
N VAL A 190 5.12 9.72 12.13
CA VAL A 190 5.79 9.33 10.88
C VAL A 190 6.05 7.81 10.81
N PHE A 191 5.91 7.09 11.92
CA PHE A 191 6.06 5.64 12.01
C PHE A 191 4.73 4.94 12.32
N SER A 192 4.30 4.06 11.42
CA SER A 192 3.31 3.02 11.74
C SER A 192 3.89 2.13 12.86
N SER A 193 3.11 1.87 13.91
CA SER A 193 3.45 0.94 14.99
C SER A 193 3.45 -0.54 14.56
N SER A 194 3.56 -0.81 13.26
CA SER A 194 3.50 -2.15 12.65
C SER A 194 4.87 -2.77 12.39
N ILE A 195 5.94 -2.24 13.01
CA ILE A 195 7.23 -2.94 13.07
C ILE A 195 7.20 -3.87 14.27
#